data_AF-A0A0G4FN83-F1
#
_entry.id   AF-A0A0G4FN83-F1
#
_cell.length_a   1.000
_cell.length_b   1.000
_cell.length_c   1.000
_cell.angle_alpha   90.00
_cell.angle_beta   90.00
_cell.angle_gamma   90.00
#
_symmetry.space_group_name_H-M   'P 1'
#
loop_
_entity.id
_entity.type
_entity.pdbx_description
1 polymer ?
#
loop_
_entity_poly.entity_id
_entity_poly.type
_entity_poly.pdbx_seq_one_letter_code
_entity_poly.pdbx_strand_id
1 'polypeptide(L)'
;MATRGVGGFRWKGRTVTVYNHWDSYPDGLGVALVQQLASAMKDDPQLTRWKGQIENLQEVDDEELYKSQTEKVTGGGPLSLEKVLSMGKYCDEGPVSAYDDKEYGYWIDLDRGRIAFAEHAKWTKKPEECDNKGTYYDGYCYSHFSLHTIPLGDDTTKEDVQRLFEPSNLTPMSREDILELTGGDEESFERVWVSIRERLGLGLGGEAAA
;
A
#
# COMPACT_ATOMS: atom_id res chain seq x y z
N MET A 1 17.90 -3.22 -9.76
CA MET A 1 17.03 -2.03 -9.76
C MET A 1 16.22 -2.09 -8.48
N ALA A 2 16.00 -0.96 -7.82
CA ALA A 2 15.13 -0.90 -6.63
C ALA A 2 13.69 -0.85 -7.12
N THR A 3 12.83 -1.72 -6.61
CA THR A 3 11.38 -1.62 -6.81
C THR A 3 10.79 -1.12 -5.50
N ARG A 4 10.27 0.09 -5.55
CA ARG A 4 9.74 0.87 -4.45
C ARG A 4 8.25 0.65 -4.34
N GLY A 5 7.74 0.93 -3.16
CA GLY A 5 6.34 0.77 -2.89
C GLY A 5 6.01 1.20 -1.49
N VAL A 6 4.79 0.87 -1.09
CA VAL A 6 4.30 1.14 0.25
C VAL A 6 3.58 -0.07 0.81
N GLY A 7 3.66 -0.21 2.12
CA GLY A 7 2.88 -1.17 2.89
C GLY A 7 2.16 -0.46 4.03
N GLY A 8 1.01 -0.96 4.43
CA GLY A 8 0.22 -0.26 5.41
C GLY A 8 -0.99 -1.00 5.95
N PHE A 9 -1.80 -0.24 6.67
CA PHE A 9 -3.03 -0.71 7.29
C PHE A 9 -4.17 0.26 7.02
N ARG A 10 -5.39 -0.26 7.08
CA ARG A 10 -6.59 0.54 7.28
C ARG A 10 -7.39 0.00 8.45
N TRP A 11 -7.75 0.88 9.38
CA TRP A 11 -8.59 0.55 10.54
C TRP A 11 -9.38 1.76 11.04
N LYS A 12 -10.69 1.57 11.27
CA LYS A 12 -11.66 2.61 11.66
C LYS A 12 -11.58 3.85 10.75
N GLY A 13 -11.42 3.64 9.46
CA GLY A 13 -11.32 4.71 8.46
C GLY A 13 -9.97 5.45 8.43
N ARG A 14 -9.02 5.10 9.31
CA ARG A 14 -7.65 5.61 9.28
C ARG A 14 -6.80 4.72 8.39
N THR A 15 -6.11 5.32 7.42
CA THR A 15 -5.08 4.64 6.62
C THR A 15 -3.70 5.05 7.12
N VAL A 16 -2.82 4.06 7.29
CA VAL A 16 -1.40 4.23 7.65
C VAL A 16 -0.60 3.72 6.47
N THR A 17 0.25 4.55 5.87
CA THR A 17 1.05 4.14 4.71
C THR A 17 2.53 4.39 4.95
N VAL A 18 3.34 3.35 4.83
CA VAL A 18 4.78 3.38 5.13
C VAL A 18 5.59 2.99 3.92
N TYR A 19 6.69 3.70 3.69
CA TYR A 19 7.57 3.47 2.55
C TYR A 19 8.29 2.12 2.63
N ASN A 20 8.50 1.52 1.46
CA ASN A 20 9.41 0.41 1.26
C ASN A 20 10.29 0.69 0.04
N HIS A 21 11.61 0.69 0.24
CA HIS A 21 12.55 1.03 -0.83
C HIS A 21 12.87 -0.15 -1.76
N TRP A 22 12.85 -1.38 -1.25
CA TRP A 22 13.40 -2.55 -1.94
C TRP A 22 12.40 -3.70 -2.06
N ASP A 23 12.44 -4.39 -3.20
CA ASP A 23 11.71 -5.64 -3.42
C ASP A 23 10.19 -5.50 -3.23
N SER A 24 9.61 -4.40 -3.73
CA SER A 24 8.17 -4.13 -3.58
C SER A 24 7.27 -4.96 -4.49
N TYR A 25 7.83 -5.90 -5.26
CA TYR A 25 7.07 -6.83 -6.08
C TYR A 25 6.16 -7.74 -5.23
N PRO A 26 5.14 -8.37 -5.85
CA PRO A 26 4.29 -9.32 -5.16
C PRO A 26 5.06 -10.46 -4.48
N ASP A 27 6.11 -10.99 -5.10
CA ASP A 27 6.96 -12.06 -4.57
C ASP A 27 7.98 -11.62 -3.50
N GLY A 28 8.10 -10.31 -3.27
CA GLY A 28 8.90 -9.67 -2.23
C GLY A 28 8.03 -9.15 -1.10
N LEU A 29 7.78 -7.84 -1.10
CA LEU A 29 6.98 -7.13 -0.09
C LEU A 29 5.59 -7.74 0.06
N GLY A 30 4.90 -8.06 -1.04
CA GLY A 30 3.56 -8.65 -1.00
C GLY A 30 3.51 -9.92 -0.15
N VAL A 31 4.37 -10.90 -0.48
CA VAL A 31 4.55 -12.13 0.30
C VAL A 31 4.91 -11.82 1.76
N ALA A 32 5.87 -10.92 1.99
CA ALA A 32 6.35 -10.62 3.34
C ALA A 32 5.24 -10.05 4.24
N LEU A 33 4.35 -9.22 3.69
CA LEU A 33 3.20 -8.68 4.43
C LEU A 33 2.15 -9.76 4.73
N VAL A 34 1.84 -10.60 3.75
CA VAL A 34 0.90 -11.71 3.96
C VAL A 34 1.42 -12.70 5.00
N GLN A 35 2.73 -13.01 4.99
CA GLN A 35 3.34 -13.89 5.99
C GLN A 35 3.33 -13.28 7.40
N GLN A 36 3.64 -11.98 7.53
CA GLN A 36 3.51 -11.28 8.81
C GLN A 36 2.07 -11.33 9.34
N LEU A 37 1.09 -11.12 8.45
CA LEU A 37 -0.31 -11.19 8.79
C LEU A 37 -0.75 -12.61 9.18
N ALA A 38 -0.37 -13.63 8.40
CA ALA A 38 -0.66 -15.03 8.71
C ALA A 38 -0.08 -15.44 10.07
N SER A 39 1.15 -15.03 10.37
CA SER A 39 1.77 -15.26 11.68
C SER A 39 0.99 -14.57 12.80
N ALA A 40 0.57 -13.32 12.61
CA ALA A 40 -0.21 -12.60 13.61
C ALA A 40 -1.59 -13.24 13.84
N MET A 41 -2.25 -13.69 12.77
CA MET A 41 -3.55 -14.36 12.82
C MET A 41 -3.49 -15.75 13.48
N LYS A 42 -2.32 -16.40 13.50
CA LYS A 42 -2.14 -17.69 14.18
C LYS A 42 -2.36 -17.57 15.69
N ASP A 43 -1.81 -16.51 16.29
CA ASP A 43 -1.90 -16.28 17.73
C ASP A 43 -3.08 -15.38 18.12
N ASP A 44 -3.49 -14.47 17.23
CA ASP A 44 -4.59 -13.54 17.41
C ASP A 44 -5.44 -13.46 16.13
N PRO A 45 -6.37 -14.42 15.91
CA PRO A 45 -7.18 -14.50 14.69
C PRO A 45 -8.02 -13.25 14.40
N GLN A 46 -8.31 -12.45 15.43
CA GLN A 46 -9.10 -11.22 15.31
C GLN A 46 -8.22 -9.97 15.15
N LEU A 47 -6.89 -10.14 15.21
CA LEU A 47 -5.89 -9.08 15.12
C LEU A 47 -6.16 -7.96 16.13
N THR A 48 -6.68 -8.32 17.30
CA THR A 48 -7.02 -7.39 18.39
C THR A 48 -5.81 -6.56 18.81
N ARG A 49 -4.64 -7.19 18.90
CA ARG A 49 -3.37 -6.55 19.24
C ARG A 49 -2.99 -5.51 18.19
N TRP A 50 -3.01 -5.87 16.92
CA TRP A 50 -2.69 -4.96 15.82
C TRP A 50 -3.66 -3.78 15.77
N LYS A 51 -4.97 -4.04 15.86
CA LYS A 51 -6.00 -2.99 15.92
C LYS A 51 -5.71 -1.98 17.04
N GLY A 52 -5.43 -2.46 18.25
CA GLY A 52 -5.06 -1.59 19.37
C GLY A 52 -3.76 -0.82 19.15
N GLN A 53 -2.75 -1.41 18.51
CA GLN A 53 -1.51 -0.71 18.18
C GLN A 53 -1.73 0.36 17.11
N ILE A 54 -2.51 0.08 16.06
CA ILE A 54 -2.83 1.04 14.99
C ILE A 54 -3.55 2.26 15.55
N GLU A 55 -4.49 2.07 16.49
CA GLU A 55 -5.20 3.17 17.15
C GLU A 55 -4.25 4.11 17.90
N ASN A 56 -3.14 3.58 18.43
CA ASN A 56 -2.14 4.33 19.18
C ASN A 56 -0.93 4.78 18.34
N LEU A 57 -0.87 4.41 17.05
CA LEU A 57 0.22 4.83 16.16
C LEU A 57 0.22 6.36 16.01
N GLN A 58 1.40 6.96 16.17
CA GLN A 58 1.60 8.38 15.99
C GLN A 58 2.27 8.66 14.64
N GLU A 59 1.62 9.49 13.83
CA GLU A 59 2.26 10.07 12.66
C GLU A 59 3.30 11.10 13.11
N VAL A 60 4.51 11.03 12.56
CA VAL A 60 5.60 11.94 12.87
C VAL A 60 6.29 12.41 11.60
N ASP A 61 6.77 13.65 11.61
CA ASP A 61 7.69 14.19 10.60
C ASP A 61 9.12 14.11 11.17
N ASP A 62 9.72 12.92 11.06
CA ASP A 62 11.04 12.61 11.62
C ASP A 62 11.95 12.08 10.50
N GLU A 63 12.93 12.91 10.11
CA GLU A 63 13.86 12.60 9.02
C GLU A 63 14.74 11.38 9.32
N GLU A 64 15.11 11.16 10.58
CA GLU A 64 15.90 9.99 10.98
C GLU A 64 15.06 8.71 10.90
N LEU A 65 13.79 8.78 11.32
CA LEU A 65 12.85 7.68 11.17
C LEU A 65 12.63 7.36 9.68
N TYR A 66 12.37 8.37 8.87
CA TYR A 66 12.20 8.22 7.42
C TYR A 66 13.43 7.58 6.79
N LYS A 67 14.64 8.09 7.09
CA LYS A 67 15.89 7.47 6.63
C LYS A 67 16.05 6.05 7.14
N SER A 68 15.69 5.76 8.39
CA SER A 68 15.77 4.38 8.91
C SER A 68 14.79 3.41 8.24
N GLN A 69 13.70 3.92 7.66
CA GLN A 69 12.71 3.16 6.89
C GLN A 69 13.09 3.03 5.41
N THR A 70 13.83 4.00 4.87
CA THR A 70 14.10 4.14 3.42
C THR A 70 15.54 3.80 3.02
N GLU A 71 16.52 4.16 3.85
CA GLU A 71 17.94 3.95 3.60
C GLU A 71 18.32 2.51 3.92
N LYS A 72 19.16 1.95 3.05
CA LYS A 72 19.83 0.66 3.24
C LYS A 72 20.55 0.64 4.58
N VAL A 73 19.90 0.13 5.62
CA VAL A 73 20.60 -0.90 6.41
C VAL A 73 20.89 -1.97 5.37
N THR A 74 22.15 -2.17 5.00
CA THR A 74 22.66 -3.02 3.90
C THR A 74 22.42 -4.53 4.12
N GLY A 75 21.23 -4.87 4.60
CA GLY A 75 20.73 -6.16 5.05
C GLY A 75 19.32 -6.07 5.66
N GLY A 76 18.67 -4.91 5.65
CA GLY A 76 17.27 -4.75 6.06
C GLY A 76 16.38 -5.41 5.01
N GLY A 77 15.64 -6.44 5.41
CA GLY A 77 14.65 -7.10 4.56
C GLY A 77 13.48 -6.19 4.20
N PRO A 78 12.42 -6.74 3.59
CA PRO A 78 11.20 -5.99 3.27
C PRO A 78 10.60 -5.32 4.51
N LEU A 79 9.83 -4.26 4.30
CA LEU A 79 9.10 -3.54 5.34
C LEU A 79 8.44 -4.52 6.35
N SER A 80 8.76 -4.32 7.63
CA SER A 80 8.11 -5.02 8.73
C SER A 80 7.06 -4.13 9.37
N LEU A 81 5.79 -4.44 9.09
CA LEU A 81 4.66 -3.77 9.70
C LEU A 81 4.59 -4.03 11.21
N GLU A 82 4.99 -5.22 11.66
CA GLU A 82 5.14 -5.53 13.10
C GLU A 82 6.13 -4.59 13.78
N LYS A 83 7.26 -4.28 13.13
CA LYS A 83 8.22 -3.30 13.64
C LYS A 83 7.59 -1.91 13.75
N VAL A 84 6.88 -1.45 12.72
CA VAL A 84 6.15 -0.17 12.75
C VAL A 84 5.19 -0.12 13.94
N LEU A 85 4.38 -1.16 14.13
CA LEU A 85 3.45 -1.26 15.26
C LEU A 85 4.16 -1.24 16.62
N SER A 86 5.30 -1.92 16.76
CA SER A 86 6.08 -1.93 18.01
C SER A 86 6.74 -0.59 18.33
N MET A 87 7.12 0.18 17.31
CA MET A 87 7.72 1.51 17.46
C MET A 87 6.69 2.55 17.91
N GLY A 88 5.40 2.35 17.63
CA GLY A 88 4.33 3.28 18.00
C GLY A 88 4.31 4.57 17.16
N LYS A 89 5.19 4.69 16.16
CA LYS A 89 5.31 5.88 15.30
C LYS A 89 5.71 5.53 13.88
N TYR A 90 5.29 6.36 12.93
CA TYR A 90 5.56 6.19 11.50
C TYR A 90 5.61 7.55 10.77
N CYS A 91 6.32 7.59 9.64
CA CYS A 91 6.22 8.68 8.67
C CYS A 91 5.17 8.28 7.64
N ASP A 92 4.15 9.11 7.44
CA ASP A 92 3.12 8.82 6.44
C ASP A 92 3.63 9.15 5.04
N GLU A 93 3.48 8.19 4.13
CA GLU A 93 3.84 8.36 2.73
C GLU A 93 2.68 8.81 1.85
N GLY A 94 1.47 8.88 2.41
CA GLY A 94 0.26 8.94 1.62
C GLY A 94 0.05 7.71 0.71
N PRO A 95 -1.06 7.67 -0.04
CA PRO A 95 -1.34 6.61 -0.98
C PRO A 95 -0.41 6.65 -2.20
N VAL A 96 -0.34 5.54 -2.95
CA VAL A 96 0.32 5.55 -4.26
C VAL A 96 -0.42 6.46 -5.24
N SER A 97 0.33 7.22 -6.05
CA SER A 97 -0.22 8.13 -7.06
C SER A 97 0.58 8.13 -8.35
N ALA A 98 -0.01 8.55 -9.47
CA ALA A 98 0.62 8.51 -10.80
C ALA A 98 1.92 9.34 -10.92
N TYR A 99 2.15 10.22 -9.94
CA TYR A 99 3.29 11.13 -9.85
C TYR A 99 4.38 10.65 -8.92
N ASP A 100 4.13 9.51 -8.26
CA ASP A 100 5.05 8.88 -7.35
C ASP A 100 6.09 8.03 -8.08
N ASP A 101 7.20 7.78 -7.40
CA ASP A 101 8.22 6.83 -7.82
C ASP A 101 7.98 5.41 -7.27
N LYS A 102 6.91 5.23 -6.48
CA LYS A 102 6.41 3.94 -5.99
C LYS A 102 5.83 3.14 -7.16
N GLU A 103 6.11 1.84 -7.21
CA GLU A 103 5.54 0.96 -8.23
C GLU A 103 4.39 0.10 -7.68
N TYR A 104 4.37 -0.17 -6.37
CA TYR A 104 3.41 -1.06 -5.74
C TYR A 104 2.88 -0.52 -4.41
N GLY A 105 1.65 -0.88 -4.08
CA GLY A 105 1.03 -0.56 -2.80
C GLY A 105 0.29 -1.76 -2.21
N TYR A 106 0.42 -1.96 -0.90
CA TYR A 106 -0.24 -3.04 -0.18
C TYR A 106 -0.85 -2.51 1.12
N TRP A 107 -2.14 -2.75 1.35
CA TRP A 107 -2.79 -2.36 2.60
C TRP A 107 -3.58 -3.51 3.18
N ILE A 108 -3.33 -3.79 4.46
CA ILE A 108 -4.13 -4.71 5.25
C ILE A 108 -5.35 -3.93 5.75
N ASP A 109 -6.46 -4.09 5.03
CA ASP A 109 -7.73 -3.40 5.29
C ASP A 109 -8.55 -4.21 6.29
N LEU A 110 -8.36 -3.87 7.57
CA LEU A 110 -9.01 -4.53 8.70
C LEU A 110 -10.48 -4.13 8.84
N ASP A 111 -10.91 -3.03 8.23
CA ASP A 111 -12.31 -2.62 8.19
C ASP A 111 -13.13 -3.54 7.29
N ARG A 112 -12.54 -3.97 6.17
CA ARG A 112 -13.21 -4.79 5.16
C ARG A 112 -12.76 -6.26 5.15
N GLY A 113 -11.74 -6.62 5.94
CA GLY A 113 -11.23 -7.99 5.99
C GLY A 113 -10.59 -8.44 4.67
N ARG A 114 -9.73 -7.59 4.10
CA ARG A 114 -9.03 -7.86 2.83
C ARG A 114 -7.59 -7.33 2.84
N ILE A 115 -6.80 -7.78 1.88
CA ILE A 115 -5.56 -7.10 1.46
C ILE A 115 -5.86 -6.39 0.15
N ALA A 116 -5.70 -5.08 0.14
CA ALA A 116 -5.70 -4.27 -1.06
C ALA A 116 -4.31 -4.27 -1.69
N PHE A 117 -4.28 -4.37 -3.01
CA PHE A 117 -3.08 -4.40 -3.85
C PHE A 117 -3.23 -3.36 -4.95
N ALA A 118 -2.22 -2.52 -5.11
CA ALA A 118 -2.11 -1.53 -6.17
C ALA A 118 -0.82 -1.74 -6.96
N GLU A 119 -0.93 -1.67 -8.29
CA GLU A 119 0.21 -1.78 -9.21
C GLU A 119 0.23 -0.60 -10.17
N HIS A 120 1.38 0.04 -10.30
CA HIS A 120 1.55 1.20 -11.15
C HIS A 120 1.47 0.85 -12.63
N ALA A 121 0.55 1.50 -13.33
CA ALA A 121 0.24 1.19 -14.70
C ALA A 121 1.25 1.72 -15.71
N LYS A 122 2.26 2.54 -15.38
CA LYS A 122 3.30 2.87 -16.38
C LYS A 122 4.11 1.63 -16.80
N TRP A 123 4.09 0.57 -16.01
CA TRP A 123 4.75 -0.70 -16.32
C TRP A 123 3.89 -1.66 -17.15
N THR A 124 2.56 -1.48 -17.11
CA THR A 124 1.61 -2.20 -17.96
C THR A 124 1.28 -1.30 -19.15
N LYS A 125 1.55 -1.69 -20.39
CA LYS A 125 1.62 -0.67 -21.47
C LYS A 125 0.28 -0.01 -21.78
N LYS A 126 -0.84 -0.49 -21.19
CA LYS A 126 -2.17 0.13 -21.14
C LYS A 126 -2.95 -0.33 -19.89
N PRO A 127 -3.97 0.41 -19.43
CA PRO A 127 -4.89 -0.05 -18.37
C PRO A 127 -5.52 -1.42 -18.64
N GLU A 128 -5.77 -1.73 -19.91
CA GLU A 128 -6.31 -3.00 -20.41
C GLU A 128 -5.28 -4.15 -20.38
N GLU A 129 -4.01 -3.84 -20.09
CA GLU A 129 -2.90 -4.79 -19.92
C GLU A 129 -2.51 -4.98 -18.45
N CYS A 130 -3.31 -4.48 -17.51
CA CYS A 130 -3.11 -4.83 -16.10
C CYS A 130 -3.42 -6.31 -15.89
N ASP A 131 -2.36 -7.08 -15.61
CA ASP A 131 -2.45 -8.53 -15.43
C ASP A 131 -3.40 -8.92 -14.29
N ASN A 132 -3.55 -8.05 -13.28
CA ASN A 132 -4.21 -8.33 -12.00
C ASN A 132 -5.75 -8.16 -11.98
N LYS A 133 -6.41 -7.95 -13.13
CA LYS A 133 -7.87 -7.66 -13.23
C LYS A 133 -8.33 -6.47 -12.36
N GLY A 134 -7.43 -5.57 -11.99
CA GLY A 134 -7.75 -4.45 -11.10
C GLY A 134 -8.62 -3.37 -11.75
N THR A 135 -9.20 -2.52 -10.92
CA THR A 135 -9.83 -1.27 -11.35
C THR A 135 -8.77 -0.19 -11.50
N TYR A 136 -8.70 0.41 -12.69
CA TYR A 136 -7.77 1.49 -12.97
C TYR A 136 -8.22 2.81 -12.31
N TYR A 137 -7.36 3.40 -11.49
CA TYR A 137 -7.56 4.70 -10.86
C TYR A 137 -6.22 5.38 -10.59
N ASP A 138 -6.13 6.68 -10.90
CA ASP A 138 -4.92 7.51 -10.75
C ASP A 138 -3.60 6.84 -11.18
N GLY A 139 -3.58 6.20 -12.35
CA GLY A 139 -2.35 5.57 -12.84
C GLY A 139 -2.01 4.22 -12.20
N TYR A 140 -2.89 3.63 -11.39
CA TYR A 140 -2.70 2.31 -10.78
C TYR A 140 -3.87 1.39 -11.06
N CYS A 141 -3.61 0.10 -11.06
CA CYS A 141 -4.61 -0.96 -11.07
C CYS A 141 -4.79 -1.50 -9.65
N TYR A 142 -5.99 -1.34 -9.10
CA TYR A 142 -6.34 -1.74 -7.74
C TYR A 142 -7.17 -3.02 -7.71
N SER A 143 -6.71 -3.99 -6.94
CA SER A 143 -7.40 -5.25 -6.70
C SER A 143 -7.27 -5.66 -5.24
N HIS A 144 -7.97 -6.71 -4.83
CA HIS A 144 -7.89 -7.23 -3.49
C HIS A 144 -8.14 -8.73 -3.44
N PHE A 145 -7.74 -9.35 -2.33
CA PHE A 145 -8.19 -10.67 -1.92
C PHE A 145 -8.53 -10.66 -0.44
N SER A 146 -9.35 -11.59 0.03
CA SER A 146 -9.85 -11.56 1.40
C SER A 146 -8.89 -12.23 2.38
N LEU A 147 -8.90 -11.81 3.65
CA LEU A 147 -8.04 -12.41 4.68
C LEU A 147 -8.34 -13.90 4.89
N HIS A 148 -9.56 -14.37 4.62
CA HIS A 148 -9.92 -15.78 4.74
C HIS A 148 -9.26 -16.68 3.68
N THR A 149 -8.70 -16.10 2.61
CA THR A 149 -7.98 -16.87 1.58
C THR A 149 -6.51 -17.06 1.95
N ILE A 150 -6.03 -16.41 3.01
CA ILE A 150 -4.63 -16.51 3.44
C ILE A 150 -4.39 -17.93 4.00
N PRO A 151 -3.42 -18.68 3.47
CA PRO A 151 -3.06 -19.97 4.04
C PRO A 151 -2.55 -19.78 5.48
N LEU A 152 -3.12 -20.55 6.39
CA LEU A 152 -2.74 -20.60 7.80
C LEU A 152 -2.15 -21.98 8.11
N GLY A 153 -1.04 -22.02 8.84
CA GLY A 153 -0.42 -23.28 9.30
C GLY A 153 1.10 -23.29 9.15
N ASP A 154 1.73 -24.26 9.80
CA ASP A 154 3.19 -24.41 9.82
C ASP A 154 3.78 -24.78 8.45
N ASP A 155 2.95 -25.34 7.56
CA ASP A 155 3.33 -25.73 6.20
C ASP A 155 3.08 -24.62 5.15
N THR A 156 2.78 -23.39 5.57
CA THR A 156 2.53 -22.28 4.64
C THR A 156 3.82 -21.88 3.93
N THR A 157 3.93 -22.21 2.65
CA THR A 157 5.14 -21.90 1.87
C THR A 157 5.08 -20.50 1.25
N LYS A 158 6.24 -20.02 0.78
CA LYS A 158 6.32 -18.77 0.00
C LYS A 158 5.46 -18.89 -1.26
N GLU A 159 5.52 -20.04 -1.92
CA GLU A 159 4.82 -20.34 -3.16
C GLU A 159 3.29 -20.33 -2.95
N ASP A 160 2.81 -20.83 -1.81
CA ASP A 160 1.37 -20.79 -1.49
C ASP A 160 0.86 -19.35 -1.34
N VAL A 161 1.67 -18.49 -0.71
CA VAL A 161 1.34 -17.06 -0.55
C VAL A 161 1.43 -16.32 -1.90
N GLN A 162 2.45 -16.61 -2.71
CA GLN A 162 2.62 -15.99 -4.03
C GLN A 162 1.40 -16.20 -4.94
N ARG A 163 0.78 -17.38 -4.87
CA ARG A 163 -0.43 -17.69 -5.65
C ARG A 163 -1.57 -16.72 -5.39
N LEU A 164 -1.65 -16.09 -4.22
CA LEU A 164 -2.71 -15.12 -3.92
C LEU A 164 -2.68 -13.88 -4.82
N PHE A 165 -1.50 -13.56 -5.38
CA PHE A 165 -1.31 -12.45 -6.32
C PHE A 165 -1.54 -12.86 -7.78
N GLU A 166 -1.87 -14.13 -8.05
CA GLU A 166 -2.25 -14.56 -9.39
C GLU A 166 -3.62 -13.94 -9.78
N PRO A 167 -3.81 -13.54 -11.05
CA PRO A 167 -5.03 -12.88 -11.52
C PRO A 167 -6.34 -13.66 -11.32
N SER A 168 -6.27 -14.96 -11.10
CA SER A 168 -7.41 -15.82 -10.76
C SER A 168 -7.95 -15.58 -9.35
N ASN A 169 -7.10 -15.13 -8.43
CA ASN A 169 -7.40 -14.96 -7.00
C ASN A 169 -7.70 -13.51 -6.61
N LEU A 170 -7.37 -12.57 -7.50
CA LEU A 170 -7.60 -11.14 -7.31
C LEU A 170 -9.00 -10.71 -7.76
N THR A 171 -9.62 -9.87 -6.95
CA THR A 171 -10.91 -9.23 -7.22
C THR A 171 -10.70 -7.74 -7.47
N PRO A 172 -11.30 -7.14 -8.52
CA PRO A 172 -11.21 -5.69 -8.73
C PRO A 172 -11.79 -4.91 -7.55
N MET A 173 -11.12 -3.84 -7.11
CA MET A 173 -11.69 -2.94 -6.09
C MET A 173 -12.70 -1.97 -6.70
N SER A 174 -13.74 -1.61 -5.96
CA SER A 174 -14.64 -0.54 -6.41
C SER A 174 -13.95 0.83 -6.34
N ARG A 175 -14.37 1.80 -7.14
CA ARG A 175 -13.82 3.17 -7.07
C ARG A 175 -14.04 3.80 -5.69
N GLU A 176 -15.19 3.55 -5.07
CA GLU A 176 -15.53 4.02 -3.72
C GLU A 176 -14.53 3.46 -2.69
N ASP A 177 -14.24 2.17 -2.75
CA ASP A 177 -13.24 1.55 -1.87
C ASP A 177 -11.83 2.13 -2.05
N ILE A 178 -11.45 2.47 -3.29
CA ILE A 178 -10.14 3.08 -3.58
C ILE A 178 -10.07 4.49 -2.97
N LEU A 179 -11.14 5.29 -3.12
CA LEU A 179 -11.22 6.62 -2.51
C LEU A 179 -11.19 6.55 -0.98
N GLU A 180 -11.96 5.62 -0.40
CA GLU A 180 -11.94 5.36 1.04
C GLU A 180 -10.52 5.02 1.52
N LEU A 181 -9.85 4.07 0.85
CA LEU A 181 -8.52 3.60 1.21
C LEU A 181 -7.48 4.72 1.14
N THR A 182 -7.51 5.51 0.08
CA THR A 182 -6.53 6.57 -0.18
C THR A 182 -6.82 7.86 0.62
N GLY A 183 -7.97 7.93 1.30
CA GLY A 183 -8.40 9.13 2.02
C GLY A 183 -8.71 10.31 1.09
N GLY A 184 -8.82 10.06 -0.22
CA GLY A 184 -9.17 11.08 -1.20
C GLY A 184 -10.66 11.38 -1.12
N ASP A 185 -11.02 12.64 -0.82
CA ASP A 185 -12.20 13.22 -1.46
C ASP A 185 -11.81 13.65 -2.90
N GLU A 186 -12.77 13.69 -3.83
CA GLU A 186 -12.47 14.08 -5.23
C GLU A 186 -11.79 15.46 -5.32
N GLU A 187 -11.96 16.31 -4.30
CA GLU A 187 -11.47 17.69 -4.25
C GLU A 187 -10.02 17.81 -3.73
N SER A 188 -9.58 16.91 -2.86
CA SER A 188 -8.24 16.86 -2.26
C SER A 188 -7.21 16.40 -3.28
N PHE A 189 -7.64 15.57 -4.24
CA PHE A 189 -6.84 15.20 -5.39
C PHE A 189 -6.50 16.41 -6.27
N GLU A 190 -7.48 17.29 -6.53
CA GLU A 190 -7.27 18.57 -7.23
C GLU A 190 -6.37 19.53 -6.44
N ARG A 191 -6.42 19.54 -5.11
CA ARG A 191 -5.55 20.42 -4.29
C ARG A 191 -4.09 19.92 -4.22
N VAL A 192 -3.88 18.61 -4.09
CA VAL A 192 -2.54 18.01 -4.21
C VAL A 192 -1.98 18.28 -5.62
N TRP A 193 -2.84 18.23 -6.64
CA TRP A 193 -2.50 18.57 -8.02
C TRP A 193 -2.04 20.02 -8.20
N VAL A 194 -2.72 20.99 -7.58
CA VAL A 194 -2.30 22.41 -7.58
C VAL A 194 -0.96 22.59 -6.87
N SER A 195 -0.77 21.99 -5.69
CA SER A 195 0.47 22.10 -4.90
C SER A 195 1.69 21.50 -5.61
N ILE A 196 1.55 20.36 -6.29
CA ILE A 196 2.62 19.73 -7.05
C ILE A 196 2.97 20.57 -8.29
N ARG A 197 1.96 21.13 -9.00
CA ARG A 197 2.19 22.03 -10.14
C ARG A 197 2.91 23.32 -9.74
N GLU A 198 2.54 23.90 -8.60
CA GLU A 198 3.22 25.07 -8.03
C GLU A 198 4.67 24.75 -7.65
N ARG A 199 4.93 23.59 -7.02
CA ARG A 199 6.29 23.15 -6.66
C ARG A 199 7.16 22.81 -7.88
N LEU A 200 6.58 22.31 -8.96
CA LEU A 200 7.29 21.98 -10.20
C LEU A 200 7.40 23.15 -11.19
N GLY A 201 6.87 24.33 -10.85
CA GLY A 201 6.88 25.50 -11.74
C GLY A 201 6.06 25.32 -13.03
N LEU A 202 5.16 24.34 -13.05
CA LEU A 202 4.24 24.10 -14.15
C LEU A 202 3.06 25.05 -13.96
N GLY A 203 3.19 26.27 -14.46
CA GLY A 203 2.17 27.32 -14.33
C GLY A 203 0.77 26.80 -14.69
N LEU A 204 -0.23 27.21 -13.91
CA LEU A 204 -1.64 26.98 -14.22
C LEU A 204 -1.90 27.55 -15.61
N GLY A 205 -1.91 26.69 -16.62
CA GLY A 205 -2.20 27.06 -18.00
C GLY A 205 -3.57 27.70 -17.99
N GLY A 206 -3.59 29.03 -18.13
CA GLY A 206 -4.81 29.81 -18.07
C GLY A 206 -5.81 29.24 -19.06
N GLU A 207 -7.03 28.99 -18.57
CA GLU A 207 -8.18 28.86 -19.43
C GLU A 207 -8.21 30.09 -20.36
N ALA A 208 -8.08 29.82 -21.65
CA ALA A 208 -8.42 30.77 -22.68
C ALA A 208 -9.93 31.03 -22.57
N ALA A 209 -10.29 32.12 -21.89
CA ALA A 209 -11.54 32.79 -22.14
C ALA A 209 -11.46 33.45 -23.53
N ALA A 210 -12.05 32.80 -24.54
CA ALA A 210 -12.58 33.40 -25.76
C ALA A 210 -13.55 32.44 -26.45
#